data_AF-A0A956EI69-F1
#
_entry.id   AF-A0A956EI69-F1
#
_cell.length_a   1.000
_cell.length_b   1.000
_cell.length_c   1.000
_cell.angle_alpha   90.00
_cell.angle_beta   90.00
_cell.angle_gamma   90.00
#
_symmetry.space_group_name_H-M   'P 1'
#
loop_
_entity.id
_entity.type
_entity.pdbx_description
1 polymer ?
#
loop_
_entity_poly.entity_id
_entity_poly.type
_entity_poly.pdbx_seq_one_letter_code
_entity_poly.pdbx_strand_id
1 'polypeptide(L)'
;WGMGCVYNIRPLRAKDLPYVDVLSESVNNPLRMLAGWYIVGPGAPPPASLLLSYWMIGAYFMAMKRYAEYRAIGDPAVAAAYRRSFAHYTEERLLTSIVFYGSASMLFFGAFIMRYRIEEILAFPLVAMVMAAYLAVGLEPNSAAQRPEELYRRPRLMLTVLVASAAMVALLFVDIPALDRWLAPLFPPR
;
A
#
# COMPACT_ATOMS: atom_id res chain seq x y z
N TRP A 1 11.91 8.95 14.64
CA TRP A 1 11.55 9.88 15.72
C TRP A 1 10.69 11.06 15.24
N GLY A 2 11.13 11.87 14.25
CA GLY A 2 10.36 13.02 13.75
C GLY A 2 8.90 12.75 13.32
N MET A 3 8.65 11.69 12.53
CA MET A 3 7.28 11.31 12.17
C MET A 3 6.42 10.86 13.36
N GLY A 4 7.04 10.26 14.38
CA GLY A 4 6.36 9.91 15.63
C GLY A 4 5.93 11.16 16.41
N CYS A 5 6.73 12.22 16.36
CA CYS A 5 6.39 13.53 16.93
C CYS A 5 5.22 14.17 16.18
N VAL A 6 5.27 14.23 14.85
CA VAL A 6 4.17 14.79 14.02
C VAL A 6 2.86 14.03 14.24
N TYR A 7 2.93 12.71 14.38
CA TYR A 7 1.76 11.87 14.59
C TYR A 7 1.11 12.06 15.98
N ASN A 8 1.92 12.23 17.03
CA ASN A 8 1.43 12.18 18.42
C ASN A 8 1.37 13.52 19.16
N ILE A 9 2.17 14.52 18.77
CA ILE A 9 2.40 15.74 19.55
C ILE A 9 1.66 16.94 18.92
N ARG A 10 1.07 17.79 19.77
CA ARG A 10 0.43 19.06 19.36
C ARG A 10 1.50 20.07 18.88
N PRO A 11 1.16 21.01 17.97
CA PRO A 11 -0.17 21.34 17.47
C PRO A 11 -0.69 20.43 16.35
N LEU A 12 0.19 19.71 15.64
CA LEU A 12 -0.20 18.90 14.48
C LEU A 12 -1.03 17.66 14.86
N ARG A 13 -0.51 16.83 15.80
CA ARG A 13 -1.10 15.55 16.24
C ARG A 13 -1.86 14.85 15.11
N ALA A 14 -1.14 14.50 14.04
CA ALA A 14 -1.73 14.11 12.75
C ALA A 14 -2.74 12.95 12.84
N LYS A 15 -2.65 12.10 13.87
CA LYS A 15 -3.62 11.03 14.14
C LYS A 15 -5.06 11.50 14.41
N ASP A 16 -5.24 12.77 14.74
CA ASP A 16 -6.55 13.37 14.98
C ASP A 16 -7.20 13.93 13.70
N LEU A 17 -6.44 14.04 12.60
CA LEU A 17 -6.89 14.62 11.33
C LEU A 17 -7.31 13.52 10.34
N PRO A 18 -8.52 13.56 9.78
CA PRO A 18 -8.97 12.55 8.82
C PRO A 18 -8.08 12.55 7.57
N TYR A 19 -7.79 11.36 7.06
CA TYR A 19 -6.92 11.02 5.92
C TYR A 19 -5.43 11.30 6.17
N VAL A 20 -5.11 12.36 6.89
CA VAL A 20 -3.75 12.68 7.32
C VAL A 20 -3.26 11.65 8.34
N ASP A 21 -4.12 11.11 9.19
CA ASP A 21 -3.78 10.00 10.09
C ASP A 21 -3.28 8.78 9.32
N VAL A 22 -3.98 8.37 8.27
CA VAL A 22 -3.59 7.27 7.37
C VAL A 22 -2.30 7.60 6.60
N LEU A 23 -2.22 8.78 5.98
CA LEU A 23 -1.07 9.19 5.19
C LEU A 23 0.19 9.31 6.03
N SER A 24 0.10 9.88 7.24
CA SER A 24 1.24 10.04 8.13
C SER A 24 1.70 8.72 8.74
N GLU A 25 0.78 7.83 9.12
CA GLU A 25 1.12 6.50 9.66
C GLU A 25 1.79 5.62 8.60
N SER A 26 1.37 5.75 7.34
CA SER A 26 1.91 4.99 6.20
C SER A 26 3.29 5.44 5.72
N VAL A 27 3.79 6.62 6.12
CA VAL A 27 5.18 7.06 5.82
C VAL A 27 6.22 6.06 6.35
N ASN A 28 5.87 5.27 7.38
CA ASN A 28 6.73 4.20 7.86
C ASN A 28 7.07 3.17 6.76
N ASN A 29 6.22 2.98 5.76
CA ASN A 29 6.46 2.01 4.69
C ASN A 29 7.61 2.42 3.75
N PRO A 30 7.62 3.61 3.11
CA PRO A 30 8.76 4.06 2.32
C PRO A 30 10.03 4.25 3.16
N LEU A 31 9.94 4.59 4.44
CA LEU A 31 11.11 4.63 5.33
C LEU A 31 11.77 3.25 5.49
N ARG A 32 10.97 2.18 5.64
CA ARG A 32 11.50 0.80 5.68
C ARG A 32 12.15 0.41 4.35
N MET A 33 11.56 0.81 3.23
CA MET A 33 12.15 0.59 1.90
C MET A 33 13.47 1.33 1.74
N LEU A 34 13.55 2.62 2.15
CA LEU A 34 14.79 3.41 2.11
C LEU A 34 15.89 2.75 2.93
N ALA A 35 15.57 2.24 4.13
CA ALA A 35 16.54 1.49 4.93
C ALA A 35 17.09 0.28 4.17
N GLY A 36 16.22 -0.54 3.57
CA GLY A 36 16.64 -1.67 2.74
C GLY A 36 17.47 -1.25 1.52
N TRP A 37 17.08 -0.19 0.83
CA TRP A 37 17.77 0.34 -0.35
C TRP A 37 19.19 0.79 -0.04
N TYR A 38 19.38 1.56 1.04
CA TYR A 38 20.69 2.08 1.41
C TYR A 38 21.61 1.05 2.07
N ILE A 39 21.07 -0.05 2.62
CA ILE A 39 21.88 -1.18 3.09
C ILE A 39 22.65 -1.84 1.93
N VAL A 40 22.04 -1.94 0.74
CA VAL A 40 22.66 -2.57 -0.44
C VAL A 40 23.66 -1.64 -1.14
N GLY A 41 23.59 -0.32 -0.90
CA GLY A 41 24.54 0.67 -1.40
C GLY A 41 24.58 0.86 -2.94
N PRO A 42 23.44 1.00 -3.66
CA PRO A 42 23.42 1.05 -5.12
C PRO A 42 23.96 2.36 -5.75
N GLY A 43 24.50 3.30 -4.98
CA GLY A 43 25.10 4.55 -5.48
C GLY A 43 24.10 5.62 -5.97
N ALA A 44 22.81 5.32 -6.05
CA ALA A 44 21.75 6.25 -6.44
C ALA A 44 20.56 6.20 -5.47
N PRO A 45 19.78 7.29 -5.29
CA PRO A 45 18.55 7.25 -4.52
C PRO A 45 17.48 6.40 -5.23
N PRO A 46 16.52 5.80 -4.48
CA PRO A 46 15.45 5.05 -5.11
C PRO A 46 14.55 5.97 -5.94
N PRO A 47 13.95 5.49 -7.03
CA PRO A 47 13.06 6.30 -7.87
C PRO A 47 11.86 6.84 -7.07
N ALA A 48 11.49 8.10 -7.32
CA ALA A 48 10.37 8.74 -6.64
C ALA A 48 9.04 8.00 -6.88
N SER A 49 8.83 7.45 -8.07
CA SER A 49 7.66 6.63 -8.39
C SER A 49 7.58 5.37 -7.52
N LEU A 50 8.71 4.71 -7.25
CA LEU A 50 8.74 3.56 -6.35
C LEU A 50 8.40 3.97 -4.90
N LEU A 51 8.98 5.07 -4.42
CA LEU A 51 8.70 5.62 -3.08
C LEU A 51 7.22 5.97 -2.90
N LEU A 52 6.62 6.66 -3.88
CA LEU A 52 5.21 7.04 -3.87
C LEU A 52 4.31 5.81 -3.94
N SER A 53 4.65 4.82 -4.76
CA SER A 53 3.92 3.56 -4.81
C SER A 53 3.91 2.85 -3.45
N TYR A 54 5.08 2.76 -2.80
CA TYR A 54 5.23 2.20 -1.45
C TYR A 54 4.48 3.01 -0.38
N TRP A 55 4.47 4.32 -0.49
CA TRP A 55 3.69 5.15 0.44
C TRP A 55 2.19 4.88 0.30
N MET A 56 1.68 4.87 -0.93
CA MET A 56 0.26 4.68 -1.21
C MET A 56 -0.21 3.25 -0.89
N ILE A 57 0.59 2.20 -1.12
CA ILE A 57 0.22 0.85 -0.68
C ILE A 57 0.19 0.74 0.85
N GLY A 58 1.08 1.46 1.55
CA GLY A 58 1.02 1.59 3.00
C GLY A 58 -0.26 2.29 3.45
N ALA A 59 -0.65 3.36 2.78
CA ALA A 59 -1.90 4.08 3.06
C ALA A 59 -3.13 3.20 2.80
N TYR A 60 -3.10 2.40 1.74
CA TYR A 60 -4.11 1.39 1.44
C TYR A 60 -4.30 0.39 2.61
N PHE A 61 -3.22 -0.23 3.10
CA PHE A 61 -3.31 -1.15 4.24
C PHE A 61 -3.78 -0.47 5.53
N MET A 62 -3.30 0.75 5.78
CA MET A 62 -3.71 1.52 6.96
C MET A 62 -5.20 1.93 6.90
N ALA A 63 -5.69 2.35 5.74
CA ALA A 63 -7.10 2.66 5.54
C ALA A 63 -7.99 1.43 5.71
N MET A 64 -7.56 0.26 5.19
CA MET A 64 -8.24 -1.02 5.40
C MET A 64 -8.33 -1.40 6.88
N LYS A 65 -7.26 -1.18 7.65
CA LYS A 65 -7.28 -1.37 9.10
C LYS A 65 -8.32 -0.46 9.77
N ARG A 66 -8.36 0.83 9.41
CA ARG A 66 -9.35 1.78 9.95
C ARG A 66 -10.77 1.42 9.54
N TYR A 67 -10.98 0.97 8.31
CA TYR A 67 -12.27 0.46 7.83
C TYR A 67 -12.76 -0.73 8.68
N ALA A 68 -11.89 -1.70 8.93
CA ALA A 68 -12.22 -2.85 9.76
C ALA A 68 -12.50 -2.47 11.23
N GLU A 69 -11.69 -1.57 11.82
CA GLU A 69 -11.91 -1.06 13.18
C GLU A 69 -13.23 -0.31 13.31
N TYR A 70 -13.53 0.61 12.37
CA TYR A 70 -14.75 1.40 12.38
C TYR A 70 -16.01 0.52 12.33
N ARG A 71 -16.00 -0.50 11.46
CA ARG A 71 -17.10 -1.47 11.34
C ARG A 71 -17.25 -2.37 12.56
N ALA A 72 -16.14 -2.75 13.20
CA ALA A 72 -16.18 -3.57 14.40
C ALA A 72 -16.75 -2.81 15.61
N ILE A 73 -16.52 -1.50 15.69
CA ILE A 73 -17.13 -0.66 16.74
C ILE A 73 -18.64 -0.53 16.53
N GLY A 74 -19.09 -0.34 15.28
CA GLY A 74 -20.51 -0.35 14.91
C GLY A 74 -21.35 0.84 15.41
N ASP A 75 -20.80 1.70 16.27
CA ASP A 75 -21.42 2.93 16.77
C ASP A 75 -20.54 4.15 16.44
N PRO A 76 -21.02 5.12 15.63
CA PRO A 76 -20.26 6.32 15.27
C PRO A 76 -19.82 7.20 16.44
N ALA A 77 -20.63 7.29 17.51
CA ALA A 77 -20.29 8.09 18.68
C ALA A 77 -19.16 7.44 19.49
N VAL A 78 -19.21 6.12 19.66
CA VAL A 78 -18.13 5.34 20.28
C VAL A 78 -16.87 5.38 19.43
N ALA A 79 -17.00 5.28 18.10
CA ALA A 79 -15.89 5.37 17.17
C ALA A 79 -15.17 6.73 17.26
N ALA A 80 -15.93 7.83 17.29
CA ALA A 80 -15.40 9.19 17.45
C ALA A 80 -14.70 9.40 18.79
N ALA A 81 -15.21 8.80 19.87
CA ALA A 81 -14.60 8.84 21.19
C ALA A 81 -13.30 8.00 21.25
N TYR A 82 -13.27 6.86 20.55
CA TYR A 82 -12.08 6.01 20.43
C TYR A 82 -10.95 6.72 19.66
N ARG A 83 -11.28 7.35 18.53
CA ARG A 83 -10.31 8.08 17.71
C ARG A 83 -10.96 9.33 17.10
N ARG A 84 -10.36 10.50 17.32
CA ARG A 84 -10.93 11.77 16.85
C ARG A 84 -11.13 11.83 15.33
N SER A 85 -10.25 11.22 14.53
CA SER A 85 -10.43 11.15 13.07
C SER A 85 -11.69 10.36 12.67
N PHE A 86 -12.15 9.40 13.50
CA PHE A 86 -13.36 8.63 13.24
C PHE A 86 -14.63 9.47 13.32
N ALA A 87 -14.60 10.64 13.97
CA ALA A 87 -15.72 11.58 13.95
C ALA A 87 -16.08 12.06 12.54
N HIS A 88 -15.14 12.01 11.59
CA HIS A 88 -15.36 12.40 10.20
C HIS A 88 -15.50 11.19 9.26
N TYR A 89 -15.12 9.99 9.69
CA TYR A 89 -15.16 8.82 8.84
C TYR A 89 -16.54 8.18 8.80
N THR A 90 -16.85 7.61 7.64
CA THR A 90 -17.94 6.68 7.39
C THR A 90 -17.35 5.48 6.65
N GLU A 91 -18.09 4.37 6.59
CA GLU A 91 -17.68 3.22 5.78
C GLU A 91 -17.42 3.61 4.31
N GLU A 92 -18.29 4.44 3.73
CA GLU A 92 -18.17 4.94 2.36
C GLU A 92 -16.89 5.78 2.16
N ARG A 93 -16.59 6.71 3.07
CA ARG A 93 -15.39 7.56 2.99
C ARG A 93 -14.12 6.75 3.13
N LEU A 94 -14.11 5.78 4.05
CA LEU A 94 -12.97 4.88 4.24
C LEU A 94 -12.78 4.00 3.01
N LEU A 95 -13.84 3.38 2.48
CA LEU A 95 -13.77 2.56 1.26
C LEU A 95 -13.31 3.38 0.05
N THR A 96 -13.81 4.61 -0.11
CA THR A 96 -13.36 5.53 -1.17
C THR A 96 -11.87 5.84 -1.03
N SER A 97 -11.39 6.09 0.19
CA SER A 97 -9.96 6.33 0.44
C SER A 97 -9.09 5.11 0.12
N ILE A 98 -9.58 3.90 0.44
CA ILE A 98 -8.91 2.63 0.11
C ILE A 98 -8.74 2.50 -1.41
N VAL A 99 -9.80 2.72 -2.17
CA VAL A 99 -9.77 2.65 -3.65
C VAL A 99 -8.80 3.70 -4.20
N PHE A 100 -8.84 4.92 -3.68
CA PHE A 100 -7.92 6.00 -4.07
C PHE A 100 -6.45 5.62 -3.83
N TYR A 101 -6.09 5.21 -2.61
CA TYR A 101 -4.71 4.84 -2.28
C TYR A 101 -4.24 3.62 -3.08
N GLY A 102 -5.11 2.63 -3.28
CA GLY A 102 -4.78 1.46 -4.09
C GLY A 102 -4.50 1.84 -5.55
N SER A 103 -5.36 2.67 -6.14
CA SER A 103 -5.22 3.15 -7.52
C SER A 103 -3.96 4.00 -7.69
N ALA A 104 -3.68 4.91 -6.76
CA ALA A 104 -2.48 5.72 -6.77
C ALA A 104 -1.21 4.87 -6.65
N SER A 105 -1.22 3.84 -5.80
CA SER A 105 -0.10 2.89 -5.68
C SER A 105 0.19 2.18 -7.00
N MET A 106 -0.85 1.70 -7.69
CA MET A 106 -0.76 1.02 -8.97
C MET A 106 -0.29 1.94 -10.10
N LEU A 107 -0.75 3.19 -10.13
CA LEU A 107 -0.26 4.20 -11.07
C LEU A 107 1.26 4.41 -10.95
N PHE A 108 1.74 4.66 -9.74
CA PHE A 108 3.16 4.91 -9.50
C PHE A 108 4.02 3.65 -9.66
N PHE A 109 3.47 2.47 -9.34
CA PHE A 109 4.14 1.20 -9.61
C PHE A 109 4.31 1.00 -11.12
N GLY A 110 3.24 1.25 -11.89
CA GLY A 110 3.26 1.27 -13.35
C GLY A 110 4.35 2.20 -13.89
N ALA A 111 4.39 3.45 -13.43
CA ALA A 111 5.41 4.42 -13.84
C ALA A 111 6.85 3.95 -13.52
N PHE A 112 7.06 3.23 -12.42
CA PHE A 112 8.34 2.63 -12.07
C PHE A 112 8.72 1.50 -13.03
N ILE A 113 7.87 0.47 -13.17
CA ILE A 113 8.18 -0.70 -14.01
C ILE A 113 8.43 -0.30 -15.46
N MET A 114 7.67 0.68 -15.96
CA MET A 114 7.82 1.18 -17.33
C MET A 114 9.21 1.75 -17.62
N ARG A 115 9.86 2.34 -16.61
CA ARG A 115 11.17 2.97 -16.75
C ARG A 115 12.32 2.00 -16.46
N TYR A 116 12.13 1.09 -15.50
CA TYR A 116 13.23 0.31 -14.94
C TYR A 116 13.21 -1.18 -15.33
N ARG A 117 12.04 -1.84 -15.35
CA ARG A 117 11.87 -3.25 -15.75
C ARG A 117 10.45 -3.51 -16.24
N ILE A 118 10.29 -3.62 -17.55
CA ILE A 118 8.97 -3.72 -18.18
C ILE A 118 8.33 -5.09 -17.96
N GLU A 119 9.14 -6.14 -17.80
CA GLU A 119 8.69 -7.51 -17.59
C GLU A 119 7.80 -7.66 -16.34
N GLU A 120 8.03 -6.81 -15.33
CA GLU A 120 7.21 -6.70 -14.11
C GLU A 120 5.75 -6.33 -14.39
N ILE A 121 5.40 -5.87 -15.60
CA ILE A 121 4.00 -5.67 -16.01
C ILE A 121 3.20 -6.98 -15.93
N LEU A 122 3.85 -8.13 -16.08
CA LEU A 122 3.24 -9.45 -15.93
C LEU A 122 2.97 -9.81 -14.45
N ALA A 123 3.71 -9.23 -13.51
CA ALA A 123 3.43 -9.37 -12.08
C ALA A 123 2.27 -8.47 -11.62
N PHE A 124 1.92 -7.44 -12.39
CA PHE A 124 0.89 -6.46 -12.03
C PHE A 124 -0.48 -7.08 -11.67
N PRO A 125 -1.03 -8.05 -12.43
CA PRO A 125 -2.28 -8.71 -12.05
C PRO A 125 -2.15 -9.51 -10.74
N LEU A 126 -0.98 -10.05 -10.44
CA LEU A 126 -0.72 -10.78 -9.19
C LEU A 126 -0.65 -9.83 -7.99
N VAL A 127 -0.02 -8.66 -8.16
CA VAL A 127 -0.03 -7.60 -7.12
C VAL A 127 -1.46 -7.11 -6.88
N ALA A 128 -2.23 -6.86 -7.94
CA ALA A 128 -3.64 -6.50 -7.83
C ALA A 128 -4.46 -7.61 -7.13
N MET A 129 -4.13 -8.89 -7.38
CA MET A 129 -4.74 -10.02 -6.68
C MET A 129 -4.42 -10.02 -5.18
N VAL A 130 -3.19 -9.71 -4.78
CA VAL A 130 -2.81 -9.55 -3.36
C VAL A 130 -3.64 -8.44 -2.71
N MET A 131 -3.77 -7.30 -3.39
CA MET A 131 -4.60 -6.20 -2.90
C MET A 131 -6.06 -6.62 -2.77
N ALA A 132 -6.63 -7.27 -3.78
CA ALA A 132 -7.99 -7.78 -3.72
C ALA A 132 -8.20 -8.80 -2.59
N ALA A 133 -7.25 -9.71 -2.39
CA ALA A 133 -7.28 -10.68 -1.30
C ALA A 133 -7.21 -10.00 0.08
N TYR A 134 -6.38 -8.96 0.21
CA TYR A 134 -6.31 -8.18 1.45
C TYR A 134 -7.57 -7.36 1.70
N LEU A 135 -8.16 -6.76 0.66
CA LEU A 135 -9.46 -6.08 0.73
C LEU A 135 -10.51 -7.05 1.28
N ALA A 136 -10.60 -8.25 0.69
CA ALA A 136 -11.55 -9.28 1.13
C ALA A 136 -11.37 -9.62 2.62
N VAL A 137 -10.12 -9.78 3.10
CA VAL A 137 -9.85 -9.97 4.53
C VAL A 137 -10.36 -8.80 5.36
N GLY A 138 -10.12 -7.55 4.95
CA GLY A 138 -10.56 -6.36 5.68
C GLY A 138 -12.08 -6.13 5.69
N LEU A 139 -12.82 -6.72 4.74
CA LEU A 139 -14.29 -6.70 4.71
C LEU A 139 -14.94 -7.71 5.67
N GLU A 140 -14.18 -8.65 6.23
CA GLU A 140 -14.72 -9.67 7.14
C GLU A 140 -15.14 -9.09 8.50
N PRO A 141 -16.18 -9.65 9.14
CA PRO A 141 -16.47 -9.39 10.55
C PRO A 141 -15.27 -9.77 11.42
N ASN A 142 -14.91 -8.94 12.41
CA ASN A 142 -13.73 -9.15 13.26
C ASN A 142 -12.44 -9.41 12.47
N SER A 143 -12.28 -8.69 11.37
CA SER A 143 -11.19 -8.87 10.41
C SER A 143 -9.80 -8.94 11.05
N ALA A 144 -9.00 -9.88 10.55
CA ALA A 144 -7.57 -9.97 10.84
C ALA A 144 -6.78 -8.73 10.39
N ALA A 145 -7.32 -7.85 9.55
CA ALA A 145 -6.67 -6.59 9.18
C ALA A 145 -6.42 -5.66 10.39
N GLN A 146 -7.18 -5.83 11.47
CA GLN A 146 -6.96 -5.11 12.73
C GLN A 146 -5.72 -5.60 13.49
N ARG A 147 -5.33 -6.86 13.25
CA ARG A 147 -4.32 -7.64 13.97
C ARG A 147 -3.27 -8.16 13.00
N PRO A 148 -2.23 -7.37 12.68
CA PRO A 148 -1.20 -7.74 11.70
C PRO A 148 -0.58 -9.12 11.96
N GLU A 149 -0.45 -9.50 13.23
CA GLU A 149 0.06 -10.78 13.71
C GLU A 149 -0.80 -11.98 13.29
N GLU A 150 -2.05 -11.81 12.87
CA GLU A 150 -2.90 -12.91 12.40
C GLU A 150 -2.91 -13.06 10.88
N LEU A 151 -2.35 -12.11 10.13
CA LEU A 151 -2.41 -12.10 8.66
C LEU A 151 -1.71 -13.32 8.03
N TYR A 152 -0.62 -13.80 8.64
CA TYR A 152 0.09 -14.99 8.13
C TYR A 152 -0.75 -16.26 8.21
N ARG A 153 -1.80 -16.29 9.05
CA ARG A 153 -2.71 -17.43 9.19
C ARG A 153 -3.74 -17.49 8.07
N ARG A 154 -3.75 -16.50 7.16
CA ARG A 154 -4.72 -16.42 6.06
C ARG A 154 -4.12 -17.06 4.80
N PRO A 155 -4.42 -18.34 4.49
CA PRO A 155 -3.71 -19.09 3.45
C PRO A 155 -3.92 -18.50 2.07
N ARG A 156 -5.12 -18.00 1.75
CA ARG A 156 -5.41 -17.35 0.47
C ARG A 156 -4.54 -16.11 0.25
N LEU A 157 -4.45 -15.24 1.27
CA LEU A 157 -3.61 -14.04 1.22
C LEU A 157 -2.14 -14.43 1.07
N MET A 158 -1.64 -15.33 1.92
CA MET A 158 -0.23 -15.74 1.89
C MET A 158 0.15 -16.42 0.58
N LEU A 159 -0.74 -17.23 0.00
CA LEU A 159 -0.52 -17.83 -1.31
C LEU A 159 -0.41 -16.76 -2.40
N THR A 160 -1.33 -15.79 -2.43
CA THR A 160 -1.26 -14.70 -3.42
C THR A 160 0.02 -13.88 -3.26
N VAL A 161 0.45 -13.60 -2.02
CA VAL A 161 1.70 -12.89 -1.74
C VAL A 161 2.90 -13.69 -2.23
N LEU A 162 2.98 -14.99 -1.89
CA LEU A 162 4.07 -15.86 -2.30
C LEU A 162 4.19 -15.94 -3.82
N VAL A 163 3.07 -16.14 -4.52
CA VAL A 163 3.04 -16.22 -5.99
C VAL A 163 3.43 -14.89 -6.62
N ALA A 164 2.90 -13.78 -6.12
CA ALA A 164 3.27 -12.44 -6.62
C ALA A 164 4.76 -12.16 -6.39
N SER A 165 5.29 -12.40 -5.19
CA SER A 165 6.70 -12.18 -4.87
C SER A 165 7.63 -13.09 -5.69
N ALA A 166 7.29 -14.36 -5.87
CA ALA A 166 8.07 -15.28 -6.70
C ALA A 166 8.08 -14.85 -8.16
N ALA A 167 6.94 -14.41 -8.69
CA ALA A 167 6.85 -13.89 -10.05
C ALA A 167 7.69 -12.62 -10.25
N MET A 168 7.59 -11.64 -9.34
CA MET A 168 8.42 -10.43 -9.39
C MET A 168 9.90 -10.79 -9.37
N VAL A 169 10.35 -11.61 -8.40
CA VAL A 169 11.75 -12.03 -8.32
C VAL A 169 12.21 -12.71 -9.60
N ALA A 170 11.41 -13.60 -10.18
CA ALA A 170 11.76 -14.24 -11.46
C ALA A 170 11.88 -13.24 -12.61
N LEU A 171 10.94 -12.28 -12.71
CA LEU A 171 10.90 -11.28 -13.78
C LEU A 171 12.04 -10.25 -13.67
N LEU A 172 12.68 -10.10 -12.50
CA LEU A 172 13.92 -9.31 -12.38
C LEU A 172 15.10 -9.91 -13.15
N PHE A 173 15.07 -11.22 -13.44
CA PHE A 173 16.18 -11.95 -14.08
C PHE A 173 15.84 -12.53 -15.46
N VAL A 174 14.58 -12.45 -15.89
CA VAL A 174 14.12 -12.98 -17.18
C VAL A 174 13.78 -11.82 -18.11
N ASP A 175 14.55 -11.66 -19.17
CA ASP A 175 14.24 -10.70 -20.22
C ASP A 175 13.21 -11.31 -21.20
N ILE A 176 12.19 -10.53 -21.58
CA ILE A 176 11.15 -10.98 -22.52
C ILE A 176 11.09 -9.99 -23.69
N PRO A 177 11.94 -10.16 -24.73
CA PRO A 177 12.05 -9.19 -25.84
C PRO A 177 10.76 -9.00 -26.65
N ALA A 178 9.80 -9.91 -26.51
CA ALA A 178 8.47 -9.71 -27.09
C ALA A 178 7.74 -8.55 -26.42
N LEU A 179 7.82 -8.36 -25.10
CA LEU A 179 7.12 -7.27 -24.40
C LEU A 179 7.60 -5.91 -24.88
N ASP A 180 8.91 -5.72 -25.05
CA ASP A 180 9.47 -4.49 -25.60
C ASP A 180 8.92 -4.18 -26.98
N ARG A 181 8.84 -5.17 -27.88
CA ARG A 181 8.32 -4.97 -29.24
C ARG A 181 6.83 -4.63 -29.26
N TRP A 182 6.05 -5.25 -28.39
CA TRP A 182 4.59 -5.08 -28.36
C TRP A 182 4.20 -3.77 -27.69
N LEU A 183 4.95 -3.34 -26.68
CA LEU A 183 4.68 -2.12 -25.95
C LEU A 183 5.44 -0.91 -26.51
N ALA A 184 6.47 -1.09 -27.35
CA ALA A 184 7.20 -0.01 -28.02
C ALA A 184 6.33 1.08 -28.66
N PRO A 185 5.20 0.77 -29.34
CA PRO A 185 4.33 1.80 -29.92
C PRO A 185 3.65 2.71 -28.89
N LEU A 186 3.57 2.28 -27.63
CA LEU A 186 2.97 3.04 -26.54
C LEU A 186 3.93 4.09 -25.96
N PHE A 187 5.19 4.11 -26.39
CA PHE A 187 6.22 4.97 -25.81
C PHE A 187 7.00 5.75 -26.86
N PRO A 188 7.41 6.99 -26.55
CA PRO A 188 8.37 7.70 -27.39
C PRO A 188 9.69 6.93 -27.44
N PRO A 189 10.40 6.93 -28.58
CA PRO A 189 11.73 6.34 -28.68
C PRO A 189 12.66 6.95 -27.62
N ARG A 190 13.44 6.09 -26.96
CA ARG A 190 14.35 6.45 -25.85
C ARG A 190 15.48 7.37 -26.29
#